data_AF-A0A7U8K808-F1
#
_entry.id   AF-A0A7U8K808-F1
#
_cell.length_a   1.000
_cell.length_b   1.000
_cell.length_c   1.000
_cell.angle_alpha   90.00
_cell.angle_beta   90.00
_cell.angle_gamma   90.00
#
_symmetry.space_group_name_H-M   'P 1'
#
loop_
_entity.id
_entity.type
_entity.pdbx_description
1 polymer ?
#
loop_
_entity_poly.entity_id
_entity_poly.type
_entity_poly.pdbx_seq_one_letter_code
_entity_poly.pdbx_strand_id
1 'polypeptide(L)'
;MGGLYVSPKSGCTHQNTICNAPRRGGSIRPPPPFCKGRPGKKRDCDGCLIPTFASLGSGIEQILESRKPPASICVSRDSNIKFNPPGCRETSNRDKGGRMIFGELPLDRAEDAILAHTINIDALSLRKGTVLARSDIAALRQAGIDRVLAARLESGDIGEDAAALAIGRLLAGNGIEPGPATTGRVNLFASPDGVFCTDTAGIDAINMHDPRISVATIRNHARVEAGQMVATIKIIPFAVPGVLIEEIRAVVHGRPLLQVEKFRNMQVGLIQSRLPSIRETVLDRTLELMHKRVTRNGGAVVTQERVAHHDEALATAIAKVGSACDLIVIFSASAVADEADIVPRAIRRAGGEILRIGMPVDPGNLLVLGKMGRKYIIAAPGSARSARENSLDRVLDRLMAGMELDATHLARMGVGGLLL
;
A
#
# COMPACT_ATOMS: atom_id res chain seq x y z
N MET A 1 -50.51 -63.11 -7.00
CA MET A 1 -51.95 -63.26 -7.28
C MET A 1 -52.68 -62.80 -6.01
N GLY A 2 -53.20 -61.58 -5.95
CA GLY A 2 -54.57 -61.17 -6.34
C GLY A 2 -55.28 -60.75 -5.04
N GLY A 3 -55.62 -59.47 -4.81
CA GLY A 3 -56.86 -58.81 -5.26
C GLY A 3 -58.05 -59.31 -4.43
N LEU A 4 -58.95 -58.55 -3.78
CA LEU A 4 -59.56 -57.26 -4.12
C LEU A 4 -60.46 -56.81 -2.94
N TYR A 5 -60.61 -55.47 -2.76
CA TYR A 5 -61.83 -54.66 -2.47
C TYR A 5 -62.77 -55.05 -1.30
N VAL A 6 -63.34 -54.13 -0.51
CA VAL A 6 -64.30 -53.06 -0.89
C VAL A 6 -64.36 -51.97 0.22
N SER A 7 -64.46 -50.70 -0.20
CA SER A 7 -64.76 -49.46 0.57
C SER A 7 -66.30 -49.16 0.49
N PRO A 8 -66.99 -48.14 1.10
CA PRO A 8 -66.49 -46.75 1.22
C PRO A 8 -67.15 -45.76 2.24
N LYS A 9 -66.67 -44.49 2.15
CA LYS A 9 -67.26 -43.15 2.49
C LYS A 9 -67.22 -42.71 3.96
N SER A 10 -66.91 -41.46 4.34
CA SER A 10 -66.72 -40.13 3.70
C SER A 10 -66.21 -39.16 4.80
N GLY A 11 -65.54 -38.02 4.61
CA GLY A 11 -65.13 -37.24 3.44
C GLY A 11 -64.34 -36.00 3.93
N CYS A 12 -63.43 -35.51 3.08
CA CYS A 12 -62.66 -34.28 3.22
C CYS A 12 -62.63 -33.60 1.84
N THR A 13 -62.83 -32.29 1.76
CA THR A 13 -62.87 -31.44 0.54
C THR A 13 -62.11 -30.14 0.84
N HIS A 14 -61.34 -29.45 -0.03
CA HIS A 14 -61.04 -29.41 -1.48
C HIS A 14 -59.54 -28.98 -1.64
N GLN A 15 -58.66 -29.50 -2.51
CA GLN A 15 -58.54 -29.50 -3.99
C GLN A 15 -58.55 -28.10 -4.67
N ASN A 16 -57.81 -27.78 -5.74
CA ASN A 16 -56.61 -28.24 -6.47
C ASN A 16 -56.59 -27.39 -7.77
N THR A 17 -55.46 -26.90 -8.32
CA THR A 17 -55.23 -26.88 -9.80
C THR A 17 -53.80 -26.50 -10.20
N ILE A 18 -53.30 -27.19 -11.24
CA ILE A 18 -52.02 -27.01 -11.94
C ILE A 18 -52.31 -26.52 -13.37
N CYS A 19 -51.46 -25.66 -13.96
CA CYS A 19 -51.26 -25.56 -15.42
C CYS A 19 -49.87 -24.96 -15.80
N ASN A 20 -49.40 -25.32 -17.00
CA ASN A 20 -48.00 -25.36 -17.51
C ASN A 20 -47.39 -24.06 -18.12
N ALA A 21 -46.03 -23.96 -18.03
CA ALA A 21 -45.00 -23.38 -18.95
C ALA A 21 -44.97 -21.86 -19.32
N PRO A 22 -43.85 -21.26 -19.85
CA PRO A 22 -42.40 -21.56 -19.73
C PRO A 22 -41.57 -20.37 -19.17
N ARG A 23 -40.43 -20.59 -18.49
CA ARG A 23 -39.47 -19.52 -18.13
C ARG A 23 -38.47 -19.29 -19.26
N ARG A 24 -38.59 -18.16 -19.95
CA ARG A 24 -37.57 -17.65 -20.89
C ARG A 24 -36.35 -17.14 -20.11
N GLY A 25 -35.16 -17.48 -20.62
CA GLY A 25 -33.89 -16.99 -20.11
C GLY A 25 -33.71 -15.48 -20.29
N GLY A 26 -33.08 -14.85 -19.30
CA GLY A 26 -32.63 -13.46 -19.34
C GLY A 26 -31.16 -13.42 -18.95
N SER A 27 -30.29 -13.39 -19.96
CA SER A 27 -28.86 -13.10 -19.83
C SER A 27 -28.65 -11.64 -19.43
N ILE A 28 -27.92 -11.39 -18.35
CA ILE A 28 -27.39 -10.06 -18.03
C ILE A 28 -26.21 -9.80 -18.97
N ARG A 29 -26.37 -8.89 -19.94
CA ARG A 29 -25.27 -8.41 -20.80
C ARG A 29 -24.46 -7.32 -20.08
N PRO A 30 -23.13 -7.24 -20.28
CA PRO A 30 -22.33 -6.13 -19.80
C PRO A 30 -22.52 -4.88 -20.69
N PRO A 31 -22.17 -3.67 -20.21
CA PRO A 31 -22.35 -2.43 -20.97
C PRO A 31 -21.40 -2.37 -22.18
N PRO A 32 -21.77 -1.65 -23.27
CA PRO A 32 -20.96 -1.58 -24.48
C PRO A 32 -19.74 -0.65 -24.32
N PRO A 33 -18.71 -0.79 -25.19
CA PRO A 33 -17.46 -0.07 -25.06
C PRO A 33 -17.56 1.38 -25.55
N PHE A 34 -16.67 2.21 -25.00
CA PHE A 34 -16.42 3.60 -25.36
C PHE A 34 -16.22 3.80 -26.87
N CYS A 35 -17.07 4.63 -27.49
CA CYS A 35 -16.82 5.17 -28.84
C CYS A 35 -15.89 6.38 -28.78
N LYS A 36 -14.78 6.31 -29.52
CA LYS A 36 -13.93 7.45 -29.90
C LYS A 36 -14.66 8.31 -30.94
N GLY A 37 -14.70 9.63 -30.76
CA GLY A 37 -15.16 10.58 -31.77
C GLY A 37 -14.52 11.96 -31.59
N ARG A 38 -13.80 12.42 -32.61
CA ARG A 38 -13.24 13.78 -32.78
C ARG A 38 -14.27 14.71 -33.47
N PRO A 39 -14.02 16.04 -33.57
CA PRO A 39 -14.99 17.09 -33.25
C PRO A 39 -15.80 17.60 -34.46
N GLY A 40 -16.94 18.22 -34.16
CA GLY A 40 -17.59 19.21 -35.03
C GLY A 40 -19.04 18.89 -35.38
N LYS A 41 -19.99 19.43 -34.60
CA LYS A 41 -21.16 20.19 -35.07
C LYS A 41 -22.08 20.51 -33.87
N LYS A 42 -22.31 21.82 -33.69
CA LYS A 42 -23.32 22.39 -32.80
C LYS A 42 -24.71 21.84 -33.14
N ARG A 43 -25.48 21.48 -32.12
CA ARG A 43 -26.95 21.50 -32.15
C ARG A 43 -27.47 21.80 -30.74
N ASP A 44 -28.54 22.57 -30.72
CA ASP A 44 -29.05 23.39 -29.64
C ASP A 44 -29.54 22.58 -28.43
N CYS A 45 -29.34 23.14 -27.23
CA CYS A 45 -29.84 22.61 -25.97
C CYS A 45 -30.89 23.56 -25.39
N ASP A 46 -32.16 23.17 -25.52
CA ASP A 46 -33.25 23.66 -24.68
C ASP A 46 -33.50 22.65 -23.55
N GLY A 47 -33.53 23.15 -22.31
CA GLY A 47 -34.29 22.59 -21.19
C GLY A 47 -33.80 21.30 -20.54
N CYS A 48 -33.05 21.43 -19.43
CA CYS A 48 -33.09 20.42 -18.36
C CYS A 48 -32.93 21.10 -16.98
N LEU A 49 -34.07 21.24 -16.30
CA LEU A 49 -34.20 21.65 -14.90
C LEU A 49 -33.91 20.47 -13.98
N ILE A 50 -33.13 20.74 -12.94
CA ILE A 50 -32.73 19.85 -11.85
C ILE A 50 -33.93 19.64 -10.91
N PRO A 51 -34.29 18.40 -10.49
CA PRO A 51 -35.33 18.21 -9.49
C PRO A 51 -34.75 18.28 -8.06
N THR A 52 -35.19 19.30 -7.32
CA THR A 52 -35.11 19.39 -5.85
C THR A 52 -36.17 18.48 -5.22
N PHE A 53 -35.75 17.57 -4.33
CA PHE A 53 -36.66 16.77 -3.51
C PHE A 53 -37.01 17.49 -2.21
N ALA A 54 -38.26 17.93 -2.11
CA ALA A 54 -38.94 18.26 -0.86
C ALA A 54 -40.36 17.68 -0.95
N SER A 55 -40.66 16.66 -0.14
CA SER A 55 -41.94 16.44 0.56
C SER A 55 -41.97 15.02 1.08
N LEU A 56 -42.27 14.89 2.37
CA LEU A 56 -43.21 13.91 2.92
C LEU A 56 -43.28 14.18 4.43
N GLY A 57 -44.37 14.85 4.81
CA GLY A 57 -44.83 14.92 6.18
C GLY A 57 -46.18 14.22 6.30
N SER A 58 -46.45 13.76 7.52
CA SER A 58 -47.71 13.30 8.12
C SER A 58 -48.10 11.82 7.97
N GLY A 59 -48.26 11.19 9.14
CA GLY A 59 -49.01 9.94 9.29
C GLY A 59 -48.51 9.01 10.42
N ILE A 60 -48.66 9.43 11.69
CA ILE A 60 -49.18 8.63 12.83
C ILE A 60 -48.79 9.34 14.13
N GLU A 61 -49.77 10.03 14.72
CA GLU A 61 -49.74 10.52 16.09
C GLU A 61 -50.46 9.54 17.05
N GLN A 62 -49.78 9.32 18.18
CA GLN A 62 -50.30 9.19 19.56
C GLN A 62 -51.09 7.95 20.01
N ILE A 63 -50.53 7.28 21.04
CA ILE A 63 -51.09 7.19 22.41
C ILE A 63 -49.91 7.04 23.41
N LEU A 64 -49.76 8.08 24.26
CA LEU A 64 -49.40 8.19 25.70
C LEU A 64 -49.08 6.88 26.46
N GLU A 65 -48.28 6.77 27.52
CA GLU A 65 -47.57 7.68 28.43
C GLU A 65 -46.70 6.81 29.38
N SER A 66 -45.79 7.47 30.10
CA SER A 66 -45.10 7.00 31.32
C SER A 66 -43.85 6.11 31.16
N ARG A 67 -42.67 6.74 31.29
CA ARG A 67 -41.58 6.35 32.23
C ARG A 67 -40.46 7.39 32.20
N LYS A 68 -40.19 7.99 33.37
CA LYS A 68 -39.07 8.90 33.65
C LYS A 68 -37.71 8.24 33.35
N PRO A 69 -36.72 8.94 32.78
CA PRO A 69 -35.32 8.53 32.86
C PRO A 69 -34.65 9.10 34.12
N PRO A 70 -33.70 8.39 34.78
CA PRO A 70 -32.97 8.94 35.91
C PRO A 70 -31.73 9.72 35.48
N ALA A 71 -31.53 10.83 36.19
CA ALA A 71 -30.29 11.46 36.63
C ALA A 71 -29.12 11.62 35.64
N SER A 72 -29.00 12.86 35.17
CA SER A 72 -27.77 13.52 34.71
C SER A 72 -26.65 13.42 35.73
N ILE A 73 -25.53 12.82 35.34
CA ILE A 73 -24.24 12.99 36.03
C ILE A 73 -23.60 14.27 35.47
N CYS A 74 -23.49 15.27 36.34
CA CYS A 74 -22.67 16.46 36.13
C CYS A 74 -21.20 16.05 36.12
N VAL A 75 -20.51 16.29 35.00
CA VAL A 75 -19.04 16.35 35.00
C VAL A 75 -18.64 17.81 35.01
N SER A 76 -17.94 18.17 36.09
CA SER A 76 -17.34 19.46 36.39
C SER A 76 -16.51 19.99 35.23
N ARG A 77 -16.84 21.22 34.81
CA ARG A 77 -15.92 22.11 34.10
C ARG A 77 -14.85 22.54 35.10
N ASP A 78 -13.67 21.94 35.06
CA ASP A 78 -12.43 22.53 35.54
C ASP A 78 -11.23 21.71 35.08
N SER A 79 -10.73 22.05 33.89
CA SER A 79 -9.33 21.84 33.51
C SER A 79 -9.05 22.66 32.26
N ASN A 80 -8.52 23.87 32.46
CA ASN A 80 -7.88 24.69 31.44
C ASN A 80 -6.66 23.94 30.87
N ILE A 81 -6.89 23.03 29.92
CA ILE A 81 -5.82 22.52 29.04
C ILE A 81 -5.81 23.42 27.81
N LYS A 82 -5.00 24.47 27.88
CA LYS A 82 -4.62 25.25 26.70
C LYS A 82 -3.85 24.31 25.77
N PHE A 83 -4.51 23.85 24.71
CA PHE A 83 -3.84 23.24 23.57
C PHE A 83 -3.06 24.35 22.87
N ASN A 84 -1.79 24.55 23.25
CA ASN A 84 -0.87 25.39 22.50
C ASN A 84 -0.43 24.57 21.28
N PRO A 85 -0.81 24.93 20.04
CA PRO A 85 -0.14 24.38 18.87
C PRO A 85 1.35 24.75 18.97
N PRO A 86 2.29 23.88 18.54
CA PRO A 86 3.69 24.26 18.48
C PRO A 86 3.77 25.50 17.60
N GLY A 87 4.19 26.61 18.23
CA GLY A 87 4.18 27.91 17.59
C GLY A 87 4.95 27.86 16.28
N CYS A 88 4.32 28.35 15.22
CA CYS A 88 5.04 29.01 14.15
C CYS A 88 5.85 30.13 14.80
N ARG A 89 7.08 29.81 15.21
CA ARG A 89 8.09 30.84 15.43
C ARG A 89 8.28 31.47 14.07
N GLU A 90 7.77 32.69 13.92
CA GLU A 90 8.36 33.65 12.99
C GLU A 90 9.87 33.56 13.21
N THR A 91 10.57 32.99 12.24
CA THR A 91 12.02 32.93 12.25
C THR A 91 12.47 34.37 12.06
N SER A 92 12.68 35.04 13.19
CA SER A 92 13.34 36.32 13.26
C SER A 92 14.57 36.26 12.39
N ASN A 93 14.59 37.13 11.39
CA ASN A 93 15.66 37.41 10.45
C ASN A 93 17.05 37.27 11.11
N ARG A 94 17.66 36.08 11.01
CA ARG A 94 19.10 35.88 11.21
C ARG A 94 19.68 35.52 9.86
N ASP A 95 19.78 36.57 9.06
CA ASP A 95 20.47 36.65 7.81
C ASP A 95 21.98 36.76 8.09
N LYS A 96 22.73 35.66 7.88
CA LYS A 96 24.19 35.63 7.61
C LYS A 96 24.55 34.29 6.97
N GLY A 97 24.22 34.17 5.70
CA GLY A 97 24.48 33.03 4.82
C GLY A 97 23.47 33.10 3.68
N GLY A 98 23.88 33.75 2.59
CA GLY A 98 23.00 34.12 1.48
C GLY A 98 22.18 32.93 0.98
N ARG A 99 20.89 33.15 0.78
CA ARG A 99 19.98 32.16 0.19
C ARG A 99 19.83 32.52 -1.28
N MET A 100 19.82 31.51 -2.14
CA MET A 100 19.56 31.69 -3.58
C MET A 100 18.46 32.73 -3.81
N ILE A 101 18.78 33.71 -4.65
CA ILE A 101 17.88 34.79 -5.03
C ILE A 101 17.05 34.30 -6.20
N PHE A 102 15.73 34.27 -6.04
CA PHE A 102 14.79 33.98 -7.13
C PHE A 102 13.94 35.21 -7.42
N GLY A 103 14.00 35.72 -8.65
CA GLY A 103 13.23 36.89 -9.01
C GLY A 103 13.61 37.44 -10.39
N GLU A 104 13.00 38.57 -10.75
CA GLU A 104 13.35 39.28 -11.96
C GLU A 104 14.69 40.00 -11.82
N LEU A 105 15.71 39.48 -12.49
CA LEU A 105 17.05 40.03 -12.51
C LEU A 105 17.24 40.92 -13.75
N PRO A 106 17.81 42.13 -13.62
CA PRO A 106 18.32 42.85 -14.78
C PRO A 106 19.44 42.04 -15.44
N LEU A 107 19.54 42.09 -16.77
CA LEU A 107 20.52 41.30 -17.52
C LEU A 107 21.96 41.50 -17.05
N ASP A 108 22.32 42.71 -16.61
CA ASP A 108 23.65 43.04 -16.08
C ASP A 108 24.02 42.29 -14.78
N ARG A 109 23.03 41.65 -14.15
CA ARG A 109 23.19 40.83 -12.93
C ARG A 109 22.75 39.38 -13.11
N ALA A 110 22.51 38.97 -14.36
CA ALA A 110 21.96 37.66 -14.69
C ALA A 110 23.00 36.68 -15.27
N GLU A 111 24.26 37.10 -15.48
CA GLU A 111 25.36 36.17 -15.76
C GLU A 111 25.44 35.12 -14.63
N ASP A 112 25.60 33.85 -15.01
CA ASP A 112 25.57 32.66 -14.15
C ASP A 112 24.23 32.38 -13.43
N ALA A 113 23.19 33.19 -13.68
CA ALA A 113 21.85 32.90 -13.17
C ALA A 113 21.18 31.79 -13.98
N ILE A 114 20.31 31.02 -13.31
CA ILE A 114 19.60 29.88 -13.86
C ILE A 114 18.20 30.33 -14.29
N LEU A 115 17.88 30.18 -15.57
CA LEU A 115 16.63 30.67 -16.13
C LEU A 115 15.40 29.91 -15.59
N ALA A 116 14.39 30.65 -15.12
CA ALA A 116 13.24 30.04 -14.44
C ALA A 116 12.20 29.40 -15.37
N HIS A 117 12.14 29.82 -16.63
CA HIS A 117 11.24 29.30 -17.66
C HIS A 117 11.90 29.35 -19.04
N THR A 118 11.39 28.58 -19.99
CA THR A 118 11.91 28.62 -21.36
C THR A 118 11.59 29.97 -22.01
N ILE A 119 12.58 30.63 -22.59
CA ILE A 119 12.41 31.84 -23.42
C ILE A 119 12.55 31.41 -24.88
N ASN A 120 11.54 31.72 -25.70
CA ASN A 120 11.55 31.54 -27.15
C ASN A 120 11.21 32.88 -27.81
N ILE A 121 12.18 33.51 -28.47
CA ILE A 121 12.01 34.79 -29.17
C ILE A 121 12.79 34.71 -30.48
N ASP A 122 12.09 34.86 -31.61
CA ASP A 122 12.65 34.71 -32.96
C ASP A 122 13.50 33.42 -33.11
N ALA A 123 14.81 33.56 -33.34
CA ALA A 123 15.75 32.45 -33.45
C ALA A 123 16.38 32.02 -32.10
N LEU A 124 16.15 32.78 -31.02
CA LEU A 124 16.68 32.49 -29.69
C LEU A 124 15.75 31.54 -28.93
N SER A 125 16.28 30.40 -28.50
CA SER A 125 15.60 29.45 -27.63
C SER A 125 16.49 29.05 -26.46
N LEU A 126 16.13 29.51 -25.26
CA LEU A 126 16.80 29.19 -24.00
C LEU A 126 15.85 28.37 -23.14
N ARG A 127 16.28 27.19 -22.68
CA ARG A 127 15.43 26.29 -21.89
C ARG A 127 15.41 26.71 -20.42
N LYS A 128 14.33 26.37 -19.71
CA LYS A 128 14.33 26.40 -18.25
C LYS A 128 15.52 25.61 -17.70
N GLY A 129 16.21 26.16 -16.71
CA GLY A 129 17.39 25.55 -16.12
C GLY A 129 18.71 25.88 -16.83
N THR A 130 18.68 26.62 -17.95
CA THR A 130 19.91 27.12 -18.58
C THR A 130 20.62 28.08 -17.64
N VAL A 131 21.90 27.81 -17.37
CA VAL A 131 22.83 28.76 -16.74
C VAL A 131 23.22 29.78 -17.80
N LEU A 132 22.89 31.05 -17.56
CA LEU A 132 23.07 32.12 -18.55
C LEU A 132 24.55 32.51 -18.69
N ALA A 133 25.12 32.23 -19.85
CA ALA A 133 26.45 32.70 -20.21
C ALA A 133 26.38 34.13 -20.79
N ARG A 134 27.53 34.80 -20.90
CA ARG A 134 27.63 36.15 -21.51
C ARG A 134 27.02 36.24 -22.90
N SER A 135 27.15 35.18 -23.71
CA SER A 135 26.54 35.09 -25.04
C SER A 135 25.02 35.11 -24.98
N ASP A 136 24.43 34.41 -24.01
CA ASP A 136 22.98 34.35 -23.83
C ASP A 136 22.45 35.72 -23.39
N ILE A 137 23.16 36.39 -22.49
CA ILE A 137 22.85 37.76 -22.06
C ILE A 137 22.88 38.74 -23.24
N ALA A 138 23.90 38.65 -24.10
CA ALA A 138 23.99 39.50 -25.29
C ALA A 138 22.85 39.24 -26.29
N ALA A 139 22.51 37.96 -26.52
CA ALA A 139 21.41 37.57 -27.40
C ALA A 139 20.05 38.02 -26.85
N LEU A 140 19.81 37.88 -25.54
CA LEU A 140 18.61 38.39 -24.87
C LEU A 140 18.48 39.91 -25.03
N ARG A 141 19.59 40.65 -24.87
CA ARG A 141 19.60 42.11 -25.06
C ARG A 141 19.31 42.50 -26.51
N GLN A 142 19.86 41.78 -27.48
CA GLN A 142 19.57 41.99 -28.91
C GLN A 142 18.10 41.72 -29.25
N ALA A 143 17.48 40.76 -28.55
CA ALA A 143 16.06 40.45 -28.66
C ALA A 143 15.15 41.43 -27.88
N GLY A 144 15.70 42.51 -27.31
CA GLY A 144 14.93 43.55 -26.60
C GLY A 144 14.48 43.16 -25.18
N ILE A 145 15.10 42.15 -24.58
CA ILE A 145 14.83 41.74 -23.19
C ILE A 145 15.83 42.43 -22.26
N ASP A 146 15.33 43.13 -21.25
CA ASP A 146 16.17 43.82 -20.25
C ASP A 146 16.22 43.10 -18.90
N ARG A 147 15.24 42.23 -18.63
CA ARG A 147 15.10 41.48 -17.37
C ARG A 147 14.68 40.05 -17.63
N VAL A 148 15.15 39.14 -16.79
CA VAL A 148 14.76 37.72 -16.83
C VAL A 148 14.37 37.23 -15.45
N LEU A 149 13.34 36.38 -15.38
CA LEU A 149 13.05 35.63 -14.17
C LEU A 149 14.06 34.49 -14.04
N ALA A 150 14.93 34.57 -13.04
CA ALA A 150 16.03 33.62 -12.87
C ALA A 150 16.37 33.40 -11.39
N ALA A 151 17.11 32.31 -11.14
CA ALA A 151 17.70 31.99 -9.86
C ALA A 151 19.21 32.28 -9.87
N ARG A 152 19.68 33.06 -8.91
CA ARG A 152 21.12 33.28 -8.71
C ARG A 152 21.53 32.64 -7.38
N LEU A 153 22.46 31.69 -7.45
CA LEU A 153 23.02 31.04 -6.26
C LEU A 153 23.89 32.04 -5.49
N GLU A 154 23.87 31.93 -4.16
CA GLU A 154 24.73 32.70 -3.27
C GLU A 154 25.80 31.80 -2.63
N SER A 155 26.76 32.43 -1.95
CA SER A 155 27.80 31.69 -1.25
C SER A 155 27.20 30.79 -0.17
N GLY A 156 27.48 29.49 -0.24
CA GLY A 156 26.96 28.48 0.67
C GLY A 156 25.74 27.73 0.13
N ASP A 157 25.17 28.12 -1.00
CA ASP A 157 24.14 27.33 -1.68
C ASP A 157 24.74 26.10 -2.39
N ILE A 158 23.93 25.04 -2.46
CA ILE A 158 24.20 23.83 -3.22
C ILE A 158 23.14 23.72 -4.32
N GLY A 159 23.57 23.59 -5.56
CA GLY A 159 22.69 23.41 -6.72
C GLY A 159 21.80 22.17 -6.60
N GLU A 160 20.62 22.24 -7.22
CA GLU A 160 19.55 21.25 -7.03
C GLU A 160 19.96 19.79 -7.26
N ASP A 161 20.77 19.52 -8.29
CA ASP A 161 21.22 18.16 -8.60
C ASP A 161 22.22 17.63 -7.56
N ALA A 162 23.15 18.48 -7.13
CA ALA A 162 24.12 18.12 -6.11
C ALA A 162 23.44 17.88 -4.76
N ALA A 163 22.47 18.72 -4.39
CA ALA A 163 21.67 18.57 -3.18
C ALA A 163 20.79 17.30 -3.24
N ALA A 164 20.10 17.06 -4.35
CA ALA A 164 19.30 15.85 -4.54
C ALA A 164 20.14 14.58 -4.36
N LEU A 165 21.31 14.52 -5.02
CA LEU A 165 22.21 13.38 -4.93
C LEU A 165 22.78 13.17 -3.53
N ALA A 166 23.14 14.26 -2.84
CA ALA A 166 23.67 14.20 -1.48
C ALA A 166 22.64 13.60 -0.51
N ILE A 167 21.38 14.06 -0.57
CA ILE A 167 20.29 13.50 0.24
C ILE A 167 20.01 12.06 -0.18
N GLY A 168 19.91 11.77 -1.48
CA GLY A 168 19.66 10.41 -1.97
C GLY A 168 20.68 9.40 -1.44
N ARG A 169 21.96 9.76 -1.42
CA ARG A 169 23.04 8.94 -0.84
C ARG A 169 22.96 8.80 0.68
N LEU A 170 22.56 9.87 1.38
CA LEU A 170 22.37 9.85 2.82
C LEU A 170 21.25 8.89 3.24
N LEU A 171 20.16 8.82 2.45
CA LEU A 171 19.00 7.98 2.75
C LEU A 171 19.18 6.52 2.31
N ALA A 172 19.99 6.28 1.28
CA ALA A 172 20.23 4.96 0.71
C ALA A 172 21.04 4.07 1.66
N GLY A 173 20.44 2.95 2.09
CA GLY A 173 21.07 1.88 2.83
C GLY A 173 21.33 0.65 1.97
N ASN A 174 21.40 -0.51 2.63
CA ASN A 174 21.66 -1.78 1.97
C ASN A 174 20.62 -2.08 0.88
N GLY A 175 21.07 -2.49 -0.30
CA GLY A 175 20.20 -2.85 -1.41
C GLY A 175 19.55 -1.68 -2.15
N ILE A 176 20.01 -0.44 -1.93
CA ILE A 176 19.52 0.77 -2.60
C ILE A 176 20.63 1.42 -3.41
N GLU A 177 20.35 1.71 -4.67
CA GLU A 177 21.28 2.37 -5.60
C GLU A 177 20.70 3.71 -6.09
N PRO A 178 21.40 4.84 -5.86
CA PRO A 178 21.03 6.12 -6.46
C PRO A 178 21.32 6.14 -7.97
N GLY A 179 20.34 6.57 -8.76
CA GLY A 179 20.54 6.91 -10.16
C GLY A 179 21.21 8.27 -10.36
N PRO A 180 21.33 8.74 -11.61
CA PRO A 180 21.83 10.08 -11.90
C PRO A 180 20.88 11.15 -11.35
N ALA A 181 21.43 12.23 -10.80
CA ALA A 181 20.66 13.41 -10.44
C ALA A 181 20.49 14.31 -11.67
N THR A 182 19.25 14.70 -11.95
CA THR A 182 18.91 15.58 -13.07
C THR A 182 17.72 16.47 -12.71
N THR A 183 17.81 17.76 -13.03
CA THR A 183 16.73 18.74 -12.79
C THR A 183 16.20 18.72 -11.36
N GLY A 184 17.11 18.67 -10.39
CA GLY A 184 16.85 18.63 -8.96
C GLY A 184 16.26 17.32 -8.46
N ARG A 185 16.27 16.25 -9.27
CA ARG A 185 15.71 14.95 -8.90
C ARG A 185 16.77 13.87 -8.91
N VAL A 186 16.75 13.00 -7.90
CA VAL A 186 17.41 11.69 -7.96
C VAL A 186 16.41 10.59 -7.63
N ASN A 187 16.44 9.52 -8.41
CA ASN A 187 15.64 8.32 -8.17
C ASN A 187 16.52 7.25 -7.53
N LEU A 188 15.95 6.48 -6.61
CA LEU A 188 16.62 5.38 -5.93
C LEU A 188 16.00 4.05 -6.36
N PHE A 189 16.85 3.06 -6.61
CA PHE A 189 16.47 1.77 -7.19
C PHE A 189 16.84 0.63 -6.26
N ALA A 190 16.03 -0.42 -6.23
CA ALA A 190 16.37 -1.67 -5.56
C ALA A 190 17.47 -2.38 -6.36
N SER A 191 18.55 -2.81 -5.69
CA SER A 191 19.59 -3.61 -6.36
C SER A 191 19.32 -5.12 -6.34
N PRO A 192 18.66 -5.71 -5.32
CA PRO A 192 18.19 -7.09 -5.38
C PRO A 192 16.66 -7.19 -5.43
N ASP A 193 16.16 -8.37 -5.84
CA ASP A 193 14.80 -8.77 -5.50
C ASP A 193 14.67 -8.91 -3.98
N GLY A 194 13.59 -8.37 -3.40
CA GLY A 194 13.43 -8.37 -1.96
C GLY A 194 12.21 -7.63 -1.45
N VAL A 195 12.27 -7.22 -0.19
CA VAL A 195 11.25 -6.41 0.47
C VAL A 195 11.83 -5.02 0.77
N PHE A 196 11.18 -3.99 0.25
CA PHE A 196 11.54 -2.60 0.55
C PHE A 196 11.17 -2.25 1.99
N CYS A 197 12.13 -1.74 2.74
CA CYS A 197 11.97 -1.33 4.13
C CYS A 197 12.31 0.16 4.25
N THR A 198 11.42 0.92 4.90
CA THR A 198 11.62 2.35 5.15
C THR A 198 11.33 2.71 6.60
N ASP A 199 12.14 3.61 7.16
CA ASP A 199 11.83 4.35 8.38
C ASP A 199 10.82 5.47 8.06
N THR A 200 9.54 5.12 8.13
CA THR A 200 8.43 6.05 7.83
C THR A 200 8.52 7.34 8.65
N ALA A 201 8.86 7.24 9.94
CA ALA A 201 8.95 8.42 10.81
C ALA A 201 10.11 9.34 10.40
N GLY A 202 11.26 8.75 10.00
CA GLY A 202 12.38 9.51 9.47
C GLY A 202 12.06 10.22 8.15
N ILE A 203 11.33 9.55 7.24
CA ILE A 203 10.89 10.16 5.97
C ILE A 203 9.92 11.31 6.22
N ASP A 204 8.95 11.12 7.11
CA ASP A 204 8.01 12.17 7.50
C ASP A 204 8.75 13.36 8.14
N ALA A 205 9.71 13.10 9.02
CA ALA A 205 10.52 14.14 9.65
C ALA A 205 11.31 14.98 8.63
N ILE A 206 11.89 14.36 7.61
CA ILE A 206 12.58 15.09 6.51
C ILE A 206 11.60 15.98 5.75
N ASN A 207 10.46 15.43 5.34
CA ASN A 207 9.46 16.16 4.55
C ASN A 207 8.82 17.31 5.36
N MET A 208 8.74 17.20 6.68
CA MET A 208 8.28 18.26 7.57
C MET A 208 9.37 19.30 7.89
N HIS A 209 10.66 18.93 7.77
CA HIS A 209 11.77 19.81 8.14
C HIS A 209 11.87 21.03 7.23
N ASP A 210 11.84 20.85 5.91
CA ASP A 210 11.89 21.96 4.97
C ASP A 210 11.15 21.65 3.66
N PRO A 211 10.20 22.50 3.23
CA PRO A 211 9.37 22.24 2.06
C PRO A 211 10.15 22.28 0.74
N ARG A 212 11.39 22.77 0.70
CA ARG A 212 12.24 22.77 -0.50
C ARG A 212 12.75 21.38 -0.86
N ILE A 213 12.68 20.43 0.08
CA ILE A 213 13.05 19.03 -0.10
C ILE A 213 11.79 18.19 -0.06
N SER A 214 11.64 17.29 -1.04
CA SER A 214 10.58 16.29 -1.06
C SER A 214 11.18 14.91 -1.24
N VAL A 215 10.81 13.98 -0.37
CA VAL A 215 11.18 12.56 -0.44
C VAL A 215 9.90 11.74 -0.52
N ALA A 216 9.76 10.96 -1.58
CA ALA A 216 8.62 10.06 -1.78
C ALA A 216 9.13 8.62 -1.98
N THR A 217 8.46 7.65 -1.35
CA THR A 217 8.78 6.22 -1.45
C THR A 217 7.57 5.42 -1.92
N ILE A 218 7.81 4.20 -2.42
CA ILE A 218 6.76 3.19 -2.50
C ILE A 218 6.31 2.77 -1.09
N ARG A 219 5.24 1.97 -1.00
CA ARG A 219 4.74 1.47 0.29
C ARG A 219 5.83 0.68 1.02
N ASN A 220 5.95 0.90 2.32
CA ASN A 220 6.80 0.11 3.19
C ASN A 220 6.40 -1.38 3.13
N HIS A 221 7.39 -2.27 3.19
CA HIS A 221 7.25 -3.71 3.06
C HIS A 221 6.64 -4.20 1.73
N ALA A 222 6.74 -3.42 0.66
CA ALA A 222 6.39 -3.90 -0.68
C ALA A 222 7.47 -4.85 -1.21
N ARG A 223 7.06 -5.93 -1.88
CA ARG A 223 7.96 -6.72 -2.73
C ARG A 223 8.48 -5.84 -3.86
N VAL A 224 9.78 -5.91 -4.10
CA VAL A 224 10.47 -5.21 -5.18
C VAL A 224 11.31 -6.17 -6.01
N GLU A 225 11.52 -5.79 -7.27
CA GLU A 225 12.44 -6.45 -8.20
C GLU A 225 13.71 -5.61 -8.37
N ALA A 226 14.82 -6.27 -8.67
CA ALA A 226 16.07 -5.59 -9.01
C ALA A 226 15.85 -4.60 -10.17
N GLY A 227 16.37 -3.39 -10.02
CA GLY A 227 16.17 -2.27 -10.95
C GLY A 227 14.85 -1.51 -10.77
N GLN A 228 13.95 -1.94 -9.87
CA GLN A 228 12.71 -1.22 -9.60
C GLN A 228 13.00 0.10 -8.86
N MET A 229 12.40 1.20 -9.31
CA MET A 229 12.44 2.47 -8.57
C MET A 229 11.61 2.37 -7.29
N VAL A 230 12.23 2.67 -6.14
CA VAL A 230 11.61 2.54 -4.81
C VAL A 230 11.44 3.87 -4.09
N ALA A 231 12.22 4.88 -4.45
CA ALA A 231 12.09 6.23 -3.92
C ALA A 231 12.55 7.31 -4.90
N THR A 232 12.13 8.54 -4.68
CA THR A 232 12.59 9.72 -5.42
C THR A 232 12.76 10.90 -4.46
N ILE A 233 13.83 11.65 -4.66
CA ILE A 233 14.12 12.87 -3.93
C ILE A 233 14.05 14.02 -4.93
N LYS A 234 13.33 15.09 -4.58
CA LYS A 234 13.21 16.31 -5.37
C LYS A 234 13.61 17.51 -4.53
N ILE A 235 14.61 18.24 -5.00
CA ILE A 235 14.87 19.62 -4.61
C ILE A 235 13.98 20.50 -5.50
N ILE A 236 13.11 21.28 -4.87
CA ILE A 236 12.10 22.10 -5.55
C ILE A 236 12.72 23.37 -6.17
N PRO A 237 13.50 24.19 -5.44
CA PRO A 237 14.23 25.32 -6.02
C PRO A 237 15.48 24.87 -6.77
N PHE A 238 16.08 25.78 -7.54
CA PHE A 238 17.32 25.51 -8.27
C PHE A 238 18.56 25.32 -7.37
N ALA A 239 18.47 25.72 -6.11
CA ALA A 239 19.48 25.47 -5.09
C ALA A 239 18.88 25.54 -3.68
N VAL A 240 19.57 24.93 -2.71
CA VAL A 240 19.26 25.03 -1.28
C VAL A 240 20.51 25.40 -0.49
N PRO A 241 20.37 26.05 0.67
CA PRO A 241 21.50 26.31 1.55
C PRO A 241 22.19 25.00 1.96
N GLY A 242 23.51 24.93 1.89
CA GLY A 242 24.26 23.72 2.21
C GLY A 242 24.06 23.22 3.65
N VAL A 243 23.78 24.14 4.58
CA VAL A 243 23.43 23.80 5.97
C VAL A 243 22.21 22.87 6.06
N LEU A 244 21.28 22.94 5.10
CA LEU A 244 20.09 22.10 5.08
C LEU A 244 20.44 20.62 4.91
N ILE A 245 21.51 20.29 4.17
CA ILE A 245 21.97 18.91 4.02
C ILE A 245 22.50 18.35 5.34
N GLU A 246 23.21 19.18 6.11
CA GLU A 246 23.74 18.79 7.42
C GLU A 246 22.63 18.71 8.48
N GLU A 247 21.62 19.56 8.41
CA GLU A 247 20.41 19.43 9.25
C GLU A 247 19.67 18.12 8.95
N ILE A 248 19.48 17.76 7.68
CA ILE A 248 18.87 16.47 7.31
C ILE A 248 19.74 15.29 7.79
N ARG A 249 21.07 15.39 7.72
CA ARG A 249 21.98 14.38 8.31
C ARG A 249 21.72 14.19 9.81
N ALA A 250 21.48 15.26 10.54
CA ALA A 250 21.15 15.20 11.96
C ALA A 250 19.77 14.56 12.21
N VAL A 251 18.76 14.89 11.39
CA VAL A 251 17.41 14.30 11.46
C VAL A 251 17.46 12.77 11.29
N VAL A 252 18.29 12.28 10.36
CA VAL A 252 18.43 10.83 10.13
C VAL A 252 19.42 10.16 11.08
N HIS A 253 19.98 10.88 12.06
CA HIS A 253 20.96 10.36 13.04
C HIS A 253 22.12 9.58 12.41
N GLY A 254 22.53 9.95 11.18
CA GLY A 254 23.58 9.26 10.43
C GLY A 254 23.29 7.81 10.02
N ARG A 255 22.04 7.34 10.12
CA ARG A 255 21.63 6.00 9.63
C ARG A 255 20.85 6.10 8.31
N PRO A 256 20.98 5.12 7.41
CA PRO A 256 20.13 5.05 6.24
C PRO A 256 18.67 4.85 6.65
N LEU A 257 17.75 5.46 5.90
CA LEU A 257 16.31 5.31 6.14
C LEU A 257 15.64 4.31 5.20
N LEU A 258 16.31 3.98 4.09
CA LEU A 258 15.77 3.16 3.02
C LEU A 258 16.67 1.95 2.81
N GLN A 259 16.09 0.75 2.73
CA GLN A 259 16.83 -0.46 2.44
C GLN A 259 15.96 -1.49 1.70
N VAL A 260 16.59 -2.47 1.08
CA VAL A 260 15.92 -3.66 0.55
C VAL A 260 16.47 -4.89 1.25
N GLU A 261 15.59 -5.61 1.95
CA GLU A 261 15.90 -6.92 2.49
C GLU A 261 15.81 -7.95 1.37
N LYS A 262 16.97 -8.39 0.88
CA LYS A 262 17.07 -9.39 -0.19
C LYS A 262 16.38 -10.69 0.21
N PHE A 263 15.65 -11.29 -0.72
CA PHE A 263 15.09 -12.62 -0.51
C PHE A 263 16.18 -13.68 -0.27
N ARG A 264 15.92 -14.56 0.71
CA ARG A 264 16.73 -15.73 0.99
C ARG A 264 16.16 -16.92 0.23
N ASN A 265 17.02 -17.84 -0.22
CA ASN A 265 16.61 -19.10 -0.83
C ASN A 265 16.02 -20.05 0.23
N MET A 266 14.82 -19.73 0.71
CA MET A 266 14.14 -20.50 1.74
C MET A 266 13.49 -21.75 1.16
N GLN A 267 13.65 -22.84 1.88
CA GLN A 267 12.98 -24.09 1.62
C GLN A 267 11.62 -24.07 2.35
N VAL A 268 10.53 -24.26 1.63
CA VAL A 268 9.16 -24.18 2.17
C VAL A 268 8.53 -25.56 2.20
N GLY A 269 7.95 -25.92 3.33
CA GLY A 269 7.15 -27.12 3.50
C GLY A 269 5.67 -26.79 3.39
N LEU A 270 4.92 -27.56 2.59
CA LEU A 270 3.48 -27.35 2.39
C LEU A 270 2.67 -28.46 3.06
N ILE A 271 1.72 -28.11 3.92
CA ILE A 271 0.77 -29.07 4.48
C ILE A 271 -0.62 -28.68 4.00
N GLN A 272 -1.37 -29.63 3.44
CA GLN A 272 -2.76 -29.43 3.08
C GLN A 272 -3.62 -30.39 3.89
N SER A 273 -4.47 -29.87 4.77
CA SER A 273 -5.50 -30.71 5.38
C SER A 273 -6.69 -30.89 4.43
N ARG A 274 -7.37 -32.04 4.52
CA ARG A 274 -8.52 -32.37 3.67
C ARG A 274 -9.72 -32.85 4.47
N LEU A 275 -10.90 -32.47 3.98
CA LEU A 275 -12.19 -33.06 4.30
C LEU A 275 -12.68 -33.82 3.06
N PRO A 276 -13.59 -34.82 3.19
CA PRO A 276 -14.08 -35.61 2.06
C PRO A 276 -14.67 -34.78 0.90
N SER A 277 -15.16 -33.57 1.19
CA SER A 277 -15.74 -32.65 0.22
C SER A 277 -14.72 -31.91 -0.65
N ILE A 278 -13.43 -31.92 -0.29
CA ILE A 278 -12.38 -31.20 -1.04
C ILE A 278 -11.88 -32.09 -2.17
N ARG A 279 -12.06 -31.61 -3.41
CA ARG A 279 -11.57 -32.29 -4.62
C ARG A 279 -10.05 -32.21 -4.73
N GLU A 280 -9.43 -33.27 -5.22
CA GLU A 280 -7.97 -33.35 -5.43
C GLU A 280 -7.43 -32.22 -6.31
N THR A 281 -8.19 -31.84 -7.34
CA THR A 281 -7.86 -30.73 -8.25
C THR A 281 -7.70 -29.38 -7.54
N VAL A 282 -8.38 -29.17 -6.40
CA VAL A 282 -8.21 -27.96 -5.58
C VAL A 282 -6.87 -28.00 -4.84
N LEU A 283 -6.46 -29.18 -4.35
CA LEU A 283 -5.20 -29.38 -3.65
C LEU A 283 -4.01 -29.26 -4.59
N ASP A 284 -4.13 -29.78 -5.81
CA ASP A 284 -3.10 -29.67 -6.86
C ASP A 284 -2.91 -28.21 -7.28
N ARG A 285 -4.01 -27.49 -7.55
CA ARG A 285 -3.94 -26.06 -7.88
C ARG A 285 -3.34 -25.22 -6.74
N THR A 286 -3.60 -25.60 -5.49
CA THR A 286 -3.02 -24.91 -4.32
C THR A 286 -1.50 -25.10 -4.28
N LEU A 287 -1.02 -26.33 -4.55
CA LEU A 287 0.41 -26.62 -4.66
C LEU A 287 1.06 -25.80 -5.78
N GLU A 288 0.46 -25.75 -6.98
CA GLU A 288 0.96 -24.95 -8.10
C GLU A 288 1.08 -23.46 -7.76
N LEU A 289 0.08 -22.89 -7.08
CA LEU A 289 0.11 -21.49 -6.65
C LEU A 289 1.21 -21.24 -5.61
N MET A 290 1.40 -22.18 -4.69
CA MET A 290 2.48 -22.06 -3.70
C MET A 290 3.87 -22.15 -4.34
N HIS A 291 4.07 -23.03 -5.32
CA HIS A 291 5.31 -23.03 -6.10
C HIS A 291 5.56 -21.66 -6.74
N LYS A 292 4.55 -21.09 -7.40
CA LYS A 292 4.69 -19.76 -8.04
C LYS A 292 5.07 -18.67 -7.03
N ARG A 293 4.40 -18.62 -5.87
CA ARG A 293 4.70 -17.63 -4.81
C ARG A 293 6.13 -17.77 -4.29
N VAL A 294 6.52 -18.99 -3.94
CA VAL A 294 7.82 -19.26 -3.31
C VAL A 294 8.96 -19.07 -4.32
N THR A 295 8.82 -19.55 -5.55
CA THR A 295 9.83 -19.36 -6.61
C THR A 295 9.96 -17.90 -7.02
N ARG A 296 8.88 -17.11 -6.99
CA ARG A 296 8.93 -15.65 -7.25
C ARG A 296 9.81 -14.90 -6.24
N ASN A 297 10.03 -15.47 -5.06
CA ASN A 297 10.89 -14.94 -4.02
C ASN A 297 12.22 -15.72 -3.92
N GLY A 298 12.59 -16.49 -4.96
CA GLY A 298 13.86 -17.21 -5.02
C GLY A 298 13.98 -18.44 -4.13
N GLY A 299 12.87 -18.93 -3.54
CA GLY A 299 12.84 -20.16 -2.75
C GLY A 299 12.28 -21.37 -3.51
N ALA A 300 12.09 -22.48 -2.79
CA ALA A 300 11.46 -23.69 -3.32
C ALA A 300 10.50 -24.34 -2.32
N VAL A 301 9.41 -24.96 -2.82
CA VAL A 301 8.63 -25.91 -2.01
C VAL A 301 9.31 -27.28 -2.09
N VAL A 302 9.86 -27.76 -0.99
CA VAL A 302 10.74 -28.96 -0.96
C VAL A 302 10.07 -30.23 -0.45
N THR A 303 8.98 -30.07 0.31
CA THR A 303 8.24 -31.19 0.86
C THR A 303 6.78 -30.82 0.98
N GLN A 304 5.91 -31.81 0.84
CA GLN A 304 4.48 -31.63 1.02
C GLN A 304 3.81 -32.82 1.68
N GLU A 305 2.74 -32.54 2.43
CA GLU A 305 1.88 -33.56 3.05
C GLU A 305 0.40 -33.22 2.83
N ARG A 306 -0.41 -34.26 2.59
CA ARG A 306 -1.87 -34.17 2.54
C ARG A 306 -2.45 -35.06 3.64
N VAL A 307 -3.09 -34.45 4.65
CA VAL A 307 -3.55 -35.16 5.85
C VAL A 307 -5.02 -34.92 6.14
N ALA A 308 -5.64 -35.80 6.93
CA ALA A 308 -6.99 -35.57 7.43
C ALA A 308 -7.05 -34.23 8.20
N HIS A 309 -8.18 -33.53 8.11
CA HIS A 309 -8.42 -32.32 8.88
C HIS A 309 -8.72 -32.67 10.35
N HIS A 310 -7.68 -33.05 11.07
CA HIS A 310 -7.67 -33.46 12.47
C HIS A 310 -6.37 -32.97 13.13
N ASP A 311 -6.43 -32.56 14.40
CA ASP A 311 -5.28 -31.91 15.06
C ASP A 311 -4.07 -32.84 15.18
N GLU A 312 -4.28 -34.13 15.50
CA GLU A 312 -3.20 -35.14 15.55
C GLU A 312 -2.49 -35.37 14.22
N ALA A 313 -3.26 -35.49 13.14
CA ALA A 313 -2.72 -35.72 11.81
C ALA A 313 -1.92 -34.50 11.33
N LEU A 314 -2.42 -33.30 11.60
CA LEU A 314 -1.71 -32.05 11.31
C LEU A 314 -0.44 -31.89 12.17
N ALA A 315 -0.49 -32.19 13.47
CA ALA A 315 0.68 -32.11 14.35
C ALA A 315 1.80 -33.05 13.88
N THR A 316 1.43 -34.29 13.50
CA THR A 316 2.35 -35.26 12.93
C THR A 316 2.96 -34.76 11.62
N ALA A 317 2.15 -34.16 10.74
CA ALA A 317 2.65 -33.56 9.49
C ALA A 317 3.58 -32.37 9.74
N ILE A 318 3.28 -31.51 10.72
CA ILE A 318 4.12 -30.37 11.10
C ILE A 318 5.51 -30.86 11.54
N ALA A 319 5.57 -31.88 12.39
CA ALA A 319 6.83 -32.47 12.83
C ALA A 319 7.61 -33.08 11.65
N LYS A 320 6.94 -33.86 10.79
CA LYS A 320 7.56 -34.53 9.62
C LYS A 320 8.08 -33.53 8.58
N VAL A 321 7.29 -32.53 8.22
CA VAL A 321 7.65 -31.52 7.22
C VAL A 321 8.71 -30.56 7.77
N GLY A 322 8.60 -30.20 9.05
CA GLY A 322 9.46 -29.21 9.69
C GLY A 322 10.94 -29.58 9.70
N SER A 323 11.30 -30.86 9.65
CA SER A 323 12.71 -31.27 9.61
C SER A 323 13.41 -31.01 8.26
N ALA A 324 12.64 -30.72 7.20
CA ALA A 324 13.17 -30.59 5.84
C ALA A 324 13.05 -29.19 5.24
N CYS A 325 12.51 -28.20 5.97
CA CYS A 325 12.24 -26.86 5.44
C CYS A 325 12.60 -25.75 6.43
N ASP A 326 12.65 -24.50 5.98
CA ASP A 326 12.87 -23.29 6.79
C ASP A 326 11.57 -22.62 7.26
N LEU A 327 10.47 -22.85 6.53
CA LEU A 327 9.15 -22.26 6.74
C LEU A 327 8.07 -23.30 6.42
N ILE A 328 7.02 -23.36 7.24
CA ILE A 328 5.85 -24.24 6.98
C ILE A 328 4.65 -23.37 6.59
N VAL A 329 3.96 -23.75 5.52
CA VAL A 329 2.67 -23.18 5.14
C VAL A 329 1.60 -24.28 5.19
N ILE A 330 0.54 -24.03 5.95
CA ILE A 330 -0.60 -24.93 6.13
C ILE A 330 -1.80 -24.35 5.39
N PHE A 331 -2.34 -25.10 4.44
CA PHE A 331 -3.67 -24.85 3.89
C PHE A 331 -4.70 -25.70 4.61
N SER A 332 -5.46 -25.05 5.48
CA SER A 332 -6.55 -25.68 6.20
C SER A 332 -7.71 -26.08 5.26
N ALA A 333 -8.43 -27.14 5.61
CA ALA A 333 -9.64 -27.57 4.94
C ALA A 333 -10.85 -26.68 5.32
N SER A 334 -10.79 -26.06 6.50
CA SER A 334 -11.78 -25.13 7.04
C SER A 334 -11.14 -23.78 7.38
N ALA A 335 -11.95 -22.73 7.46
CA ALA A 335 -11.51 -21.44 7.95
C ALA A 335 -11.26 -21.51 9.48
N VAL A 336 -10.12 -20.97 9.93
CA VAL A 336 -9.82 -20.90 11.37
C VAL A 336 -10.69 -19.83 12.01
N ALA A 337 -11.47 -20.21 13.01
CA ALA A 337 -12.35 -19.28 13.72
C ALA A 337 -11.84 -18.86 15.10
N ASP A 338 -11.07 -19.72 15.78
CA ASP A 338 -10.69 -19.55 17.18
C ASP A 338 -9.37 -20.24 17.53
N GLU A 339 -8.79 -19.91 18.69
CA GLU A 339 -7.61 -20.59 19.23
C GLU A 339 -7.84 -22.07 19.57
N ALA A 340 -9.08 -22.49 19.82
CA ALA A 340 -9.46 -23.87 20.06
C ALA A 340 -9.68 -24.67 18.76
N ASP A 341 -9.55 -24.04 17.59
CA ASP A 341 -9.71 -24.71 16.30
C ASP A 341 -8.57 -25.69 16.01
N ILE A 342 -8.76 -26.55 15.01
CA ILE A 342 -7.90 -27.68 14.66
C ILE A 342 -6.47 -27.24 14.35
N VAL A 343 -6.28 -26.16 13.57
CA VAL A 343 -4.92 -25.74 13.16
C VAL A 343 -4.12 -25.15 14.32
N PRO A 344 -4.63 -24.18 15.11
CA PRO A 344 -3.92 -23.70 16.29
C PRO A 344 -3.61 -24.82 17.29
N ARG A 345 -4.56 -25.73 17.54
CA ARG A 345 -4.33 -26.91 18.39
C ARG A 345 -3.24 -27.82 17.84
N ALA A 346 -3.21 -28.08 16.54
CA ALA A 346 -2.17 -28.89 15.91
C ALA A 346 -0.78 -28.27 16.05
N ILE A 347 -0.67 -26.95 15.87
CA ILE A 347 0.60 -26.22 16.07
C ILE A 347 1.08 -26.37 17.52
N ARG A 348 0.19 -26.15 18.50
CA ARG A 348 0.53 -26.32 19.92
C ARG A 348 0.91 -27.77 20.25
N ARG A 349 0.16 -28.74 19.73
CA ARG A 349 0.44 -30.18 19.90
C ARG A 349 1.79 -30.59 19.31
N ALA A 350 2.23 -29.93 18.23
CA ALA A 350 3.56 -30.13 17.65
C ALA A 350 4.69 -29.43 18.45
N GLY A 351 4.37 -28.78 19.58
CA GLY A 351 5.34 -28.03 20.39
C GLY A 351 5.59 -26.59 19.92
N GLY A 352 4.72 -26.07 19.05
CA GLY A 352 4.75 -24.67 18.62
C GLY A 352 3.91 -23.74 19.51
N GLU A 353 4.07 -22.45 19.26
CA GLU A 353 3.27 -21.38 19.85
C GLU A 353 2.47 -20.65 18.78
N ILE A 354 1.37 -20.02 19.19
CA ILE A 354 0.58 -19.13 18.34
C ILE A 354 1.02 -17.70 18.62
N LEU A 355 1.56 -17.04 17.61
CA LEU A 355 1.92 -15.63 17.69
C LEU A 355 0.68 -14.75 17.49
N ARG A 356 -0.17 -15.11 16.51
CA ARG A 356 -1.40 -14.38 16.24
C ARG A 356 -2.40 -15.20 15.44
N ILE A 357 -3.68 -15.02 15.76
CA ILE A 357 -4.81 -15.41 14.89
C ILE A 357 -5.42 -14.16 14.29
N GLY A 358 -5.56 -14.20 12.97
CA GLY A 358 -6.12 -13.15 12.15
C GLY A 358 -5.25 -11.91 11.98
N MET A 359 -5.56 -11.11 10.97
CA MET A 359 -4.86 -9.86 10.69
C MET A 359 -5.75 -8.89 9.91
N PRO A 360 -5.54 -7.58 10.03
CA PRO A 360 -6.38 -6.56 9.38
C PRO A 360 -6.03 -6.40 7.88
N VAL A 361 -6.05 -7.49 7.12
CA VAL A 361 -5.85 -7.50 5.66
C VAL A 361 -7.00 -8.26 5.01
N ASP A 362 -7.61 -7.67 3.98
CA ASP A 362 -8.73 -8.25 3.26
C ASP A 362 -8.47 -8.20 1.75
N PRO A 363 -8.50 -9.34 1.03
CA PRO A 363 -8.82 -10.68 1.52
C PRO A 363 -7.69 -11.33 2.34
N GLY A 364 -8.06 -12.16 3.32
CA GLY A 364 -7.12 -12.99 4.09
C GLY A 364 -7.04 -12.73 5.59
N ASN A 365 -8.08 -12.13 6.17
CA ASN A 365 -8.14 -11.75 7.57
C ASN A 365 -8.03 -12.92 8.58
N LEU A 366 -8.15 -14.19 8.15
CA LEU A 366 -8.09 -15.39 8.99
C LEU A 366 -6.73 -16.12 8.98
N LEU A 367 -5.65 -15.43 8.57
CA LEU A 367 -4.29 -16.00 8.64
C LEU A 367 -3.91 -16.30 10.10
N VAL A 368 -3.32 -17.47 10.35
CA VAL A 368 -2.69 -17.78 11.65
C VAL A 368 -1.17 -17.75 11.48
N LEU A 369 -0.49 -17.03 12.37
CA LEU A 369 0.95 -17.06 12.48
C LEU A 369 1.33 -17.79 13.76
N GLY A 370 2.08 -18.87 13.62
CA GLY A 370 2.69 -19.61 14.71
C GLY A 370 4.20 -19.75 14.53
N LYS A 371 4.85 -20.29 15.55
CA LYS A 371 6.29 -20.53 15.55
C LYS A 371 6.62 -21.82 16.28
N MET A 372 7.63 -22.56 15.82
CA MET A 372 8.17 -23.74 16.47
C MET A 372 9.69 -23.60 16.54
N GLY A 373 10.20 -23.25 17.72
CA GLY A 373 11.58 -22.79 17.88
C GLY A 373 11.83 -21.53 17.05
N ARG A 374 12.76 -21.60 16.07
CA ARG A 374 13.04 -20.49 15.14
C ARG A 374 12.18 -20.52 13.87
N LYS A 375 11.39 -21.58 13.65
CA LYS A 375 10.67 -21.83 12.40
C LYS A 375 9.28 -21.24 12.44
N TYR A 376 8.94 -20.42 11.45
CA TYR A 376 7.59 -19.91 11.32
C TYR A 376 6.66 -20.96 10.72
N ILE A 377 5.40 -20.93 11.15
CA ILE A 377 4.30 -21.74 10.63
C ILE A 377 3.17 -20.76 10.27
N ILE A 378 2.77 -20.74 9.00
CA ILE A 378 1.68 -19.90 8.51
C ILE A 378 0.48 -20.81 8.21
N ALA A 379 -0.65 -20.64 8.89
CA ALA A 379 -1.91 -21.17 8.36
C ALA A 379 -2.50 -20.14 7.38
N ALA A 380 -2.46 -20.48 6.10
CA ALA A 380 -2.95 -19.62 5.04
C ALA A 380 -4.50 -19.57 5.05
N PRO A 381 -5.10 -18.39 4.85
CA PRO A 381 -6.56 -18.27 4.73
C PRO A 381 -7.04 -18.90 3.41
N GLY A 382 -8.33 -19.25 3.34
CA GLY A 382 -8.92 -19.84 2.13
C GLY A 382 -8.75 -18.98 0.87
N SER A 383 -8.73 -17.65 1.01
CA SER A 383 -8.47 -16.70 -0.09
C SER A 383 -7.11 -16.91 -0.75
N ALA A 384 -6.12 -17.47 -0.04
CA ALA A 384 -4.81 -17.78 -0.59
C ALA A 384 -4.82 -18.91 -1.63
N ARG A 385 -5.93 -19.63 -1.81
CA ARG A 385 -6.11 -20.57 -2.95
C ARG A 385 -6.42 -19.86 -4.28
N SER A 386 -6.43 -18.53 -4.28
CA SER A 386 -6.47 -17.67 -5.47
C SER A 386 -5.09 -17.11 -5.81
N ALA A 387 -4.89 -16.73 -7.07
CA ALA A 387 -3.69 -16.02 -7.53
C ALA A 387 -3.70 -14.53 -7.18
N ARG A 388 -4.84 -13.98 -6.74
CA ARG A 388 -4.93 -12.58 -6.29
C ARG A 388 -4.10 -12.39 -5.02
N GLU A 389 -3.52 -11.20 -4.91
CA GLU A 389 -2.79 -10.79 -3.71
C GLU A 389 -3.71 -10.89 -2.48
N ASN A 390 -3.16 -11.41 -1.37
CA ASN A 390 -3.86 -11.54 -0.10
C ASN A 390 -2.85 -11.46 1.06
N SER A 391 -3.35 -11.60 2.29
CA SER A 391 -2.54 -11.63 3.52
C SER A 391 -1.31 -12.57 3.48
N LEU A 392 -1.40 -13.73 2.81
CA LEU A 392 -0.30 -14.69 2.75
C LEU A 392 0.90 -14.08 2.04
N ASP A 393 0.68 -13.36 0.94
CA ASP A 393 1.77 -12.74 0.17
C ASP A 393 2.56 -11.75 1.06
N ARG A 394 1.85 -10.91 1.83
CA ARG A 394 2.46 -9.93 2.75
C ARG A 394 3.32 -10.56 3.85
N VAL A 395 2.87 -11.70 4.39
CA VAL A 395 3.59 -12.42 5.45
C VAL A 395 4.73 -13.25 4.86
N LEU A 396 4.47 -13.94 3.75
CA LEU A 396 5.42 -14.81 3.07
C LEU A 396 6.62 -14.02 2.55
N ASP A 397 6.41 -12.89 1.88
CA ASP A 397 7.48 -12.05 1.34
C ASP A 397 8.45 -11.62 2.46
N ARG A 398 7.90 -11.12 3.58
CA ARG A 398 8.70 -10.65 4.73
C ARG A 398 9.49 -11.78 5.38
N LEU A 399 8.86 -12.94 5.59
CA LEU A 399 9.55 -14.10 6.15
C LEU A 399 10.63 -14.64 5.20
N MET A 400 10.37 -14.63 3.89
CA MET A 400 11.35 -15.04 2.86
C MET A 400 12.51 -14.06 2.71
N ALA A 401 12.33 -12.78 3.04
CA ALA A 401 13.42 -11.82 3.22
C ALA A 401 14.16 -12.00 4.56
N GLY A 402 13.70 -12.92 5.42
CA GLY A 402 14.29 -13.24 6.71
C GLY A 402 13.99 -12.23 7.81
N MET A 403 12.91 -11.46 7.65
CA MET A 403 12.39 -10.58 8.69
C MET A 403 11.73 -11.41 9.79
N GLU A 404 11.89 -10.98 11.04
CA GLU A 404 11.13 -11.55 12.15
C GLU A 404 9.75 -10.87 12.25
N LEU A 405 8.72 -11.68 12.53
CA LEU A 405 7.34 -11.23 12.65
C LEU A 405 6.78 -11.67 14.00
N ASP A 406 6.01 -10.79 14.60
CA ASP A 406 5.25 -11.04 15.82
C ASP A 406 3.79 -10.57 15.65
N ALA A 407 3.01 -10.66 16.72
CA ALA A 407 1.62 -10.22 16.73
C ALA A 407 1.45 -8.73 16.35
N THR A 408 2.37 -7.87 16.79
CA THR A 408 2.33 -6.42 16.57
C THR A 408 2.59 -6.07 15.11
N HIS A 409 3.54 -6.76 14.46
CA HIS A 409 3.81 -6.58 13.04
C HIS A 409 2.59 -6.88 12.17
N LEU A 410 1.84 -7.94 12.48
CA LEU A 410 0.63 -8.29 11.76
C LEU A 410 -0.52 -7.32 12.07
N ALA A 411 -0.70 -6.93 13.34
CA ALA A 411 -1.72 -5.97 13.76
C ALA A 411 -1.58 -4.60 13.08
N ARG A 412 -0.35 -4.19 12.74
CA ARG A 412 -0.06 -2.91 12.08
C ARG A 412 -0.30 -2.92 10.56
N MET A 413 -0.72 -4.04 9.97
CA MET A 413 -0.99 -4.13 8.53
C MET A 413 -2.35 -3.57 8.09
N GLY A 414 -3.09 -2.91 8.99
CA GLY A 414 -4.44 -2.41 8.69
C GLY A 414 -4.47 -1.24 7.70
N VAL A 415 -3.50 -0.33 7.80
CA VAL A 415 -3.39 0.79 6.87
C VAL A 415 -2.92 0.26 5.52
N GLY A 416 -3.76 0.41 4.49
CA GLY A 416 -3.51 -0.21 3.18
C GLY A 416 -3.73 -1.72 3.14
N GLY A 417 -4.37 -2.29 4.18
CA GLY A 417 -4.71 -3.71 4.27
C GLY A 417 -5.93 -4.13 3.45
N LEU A 418 -6.73 -3.19 2.94
CA LEU A 418 -7.77 -3.47 1.94
C LEU A 418 -7.14 -3.59 0.55
N LEU A 419 -7.11 -4.80 0.02
CA LEU A 419 -6.54 -5.12 -1.30
C LEU A 419 -7.70 -5.20 -2.32
N LEU A 420 -7.65 -4.34 -3.35
CA LEU A 420 -8.72 -4.19 -4.36
C LEU A 420 -8.39 -4.91 -5.67
#